data_AF-A0A3C0C8F2-F1
#
_entry.id   AF-A0A3C0C8F2-F1
#
_cell.length_a   1.000
_cell.length_b   1.000
_cell.length_c   1.000
_cell.angle_alpha   90.00
_cell.angle_beta   90.00
_cell.angle_gamma   90.00
#
_symmetry.space_group_name_H-M   'P 1'
#
loop_
_entity.id
_entity.type
_entity.pdbx_description
1 polymer ?
#
loop_
_entity_poly.entity_id
_entity_poly.type
_entity_poly.pdbx_seq_one_letter_code
_entity_poly.pdbx_strand_id
1 'polypeptide(L)'
;GNFGSIDGDPPAAMRYTEARLHSLGEEMLSDINEETVEWGPNFDESLVEPLVLPSSIPNLLVNGSTGIAVGMATNMPPHNLGEAVDVCCALLDDPDMELGELMA
;
A
#
# COMPACT_ATOMS: atom_id res chain seq x y z
N GLY A 1 0.96 -23.15 -0.15
CA GLY A 1 0.90 -23.62 1.25
C GLY A 1 -0.50 -23.38 1.81
N ASN A 2 -0.74 -23.73 3.08
CA ASN A 2 -1.96 -23.33 3.80
C ASN A 2 -1.80 -21.90 4.35
N PHE A 3 -2.64 -20.96 3.88
CA PHE A 3 -2.64 -19.54 4.26
C PHE A 3 -3.85 -19.15 5.14
N GLY A 4 -4.49 -20.14 5.75
CA GLY A 4 -5.70 -19.96 6.55
C GLY A 4 -6.97 -19.94 5.70
N SER A 5 -8.10 -19.80 6.36
CA SER A 5 -9.43 -19.82 5.74
C SER A 5 -10.36 -18.79 6.39
N ILE A 6 -11.49 -18.52 5.72
CA ILE A 6 -12.55 -17.67 6.28
C ILE A 6 -13.23 -18.30 7.50
N ASP A 7 -13.11 -19.62 7.66
CA ASP A 7 -13.65 -20.38 8.79
C ASP A 7 -12.81 -20.22 10.07
N GLY A 8 -11.69 -19.49 9.99
CA GLY A 8 -10.81 -19.22 11.11
C GLY A 8 -9.70 -20.26 11.31
N ASP A 9 -9.50 -21.16 10.34
CA ASP A 9 -8.35 -22.07 10.39
C ASP A 9 -7.05 -21.28 10.27
N PRO A 10 -6.07 -21.52 11.16
CA PRO A 10 -4.82 -20.80 11.11
C PRO A 10 -3.97 -21.24 9.91
N PRO A 11 -3.13 -20.34 9.36
CA PRO A 11 -2.13 -20.71 8.37
C PRO A 11 -1.13 -21.71 8.95
N ALA A 12 -0.46 -22.45 8.06
CA ALA A 12 0.63 -23.33 8.47
C ALA A 12 1.83 -22.52 9.00
N ALA A 13 2.67 -23.15 9.81
CA ALA A 13 3.92 -22.53 10.28
C ALA A 13 4.84 -22.16 9.10
N MET A 14 5.61 -21.07 9.24
CA MET A 14 6.44 -20.47 8.18
C MET A 14 7.37 -21.46 7.45
N ARG A 15 7.84 -22.51 8.13
CA ARG A 15 8.66 -23.59 7.56
C ARG A 15 7.95 -24.46 6.51
N TYR A 16 6.64 -24.29 6.33
CA TYR A 16 5.81 -25.04 5.39
C TYR A 16 5.20 -24.16 4.28
N THR A 17 5.47 -22.86 4.30
CA THR A 17 4.90 -21.90 3.35
C THR A 17 5.99 -21.26 2.52
N GLU A 18 5.66 -20.95 1.27
CA GLU A 18 6.51 -20.21 0.34
C GLU A 18 5.69 -19.02 -0.16
N ALA A 19 6.36 -17.89 -0.40
CA ALA A 19 5.75 -16.66 -0.89
C ALA A 19 6.68 -15.98 -1.90
N ARG A 20 6.07 -15.21 -2.80
CA ARG A 20 6.75 -14.35 -3.76
C ARG A 20 5.89 -13.09 -3.96
N LEU A 21 6.48 -12.04 -4.54
CA LEU A 21 5.72 -10.85 -4.90
C LEU A 21 4.64 -11.20 -5.95
N HIS A 22 3.50 -10.54 -5.81
CA HIS A 22 2.53 -10.42 -6.88
C HIS A 22 3.02 -9.38 -7.89
N SER A 23 2.61 -9.45 -9.15
CA SER A 23 3.01 -8.46 -10.17
C SER A 23 2.75 -7.01 -9.74
N LEU A 24 1.62 -6.78 -9.04
CA LEU A 24 1.30 -5.48 -8.46
C LEU A 24 2.30 -5.02 -7.38
N GLY A 25 2.84 -5.96 -6.60
CA GLY A 25 3.87 -5.66 -5.62
C GLY A 25 5.22 -5.35 -6.26
N GLU A 26 5.52 -5.93 -7.42
CA GLU A 26 6.68 -5.56 -8.23
C GLU A 26 6.54 -4.14 -8.77
N GLU A 27 5.34 -3.77 -9.25
CA GLU A 27 5.04 -2.41 -9.72
C GLU A 27 5.20 -1.35 -8.62
N MET A 28 4.82 -1.65 -7.37
CA MET A 28 5.06 -0.74 -6.24
C MET A 28 6.55 -0.43 -6.00
N LEU A 29 7.44 -1.29 -6.48
CA LEU A 29 8.90 -1.17 -6.37
C LEU A 29 9.55 -0.69 -7.67
N SER A 30 8.76 -0.33 -8.70
CA SER A 30 9.30 0.18 -9.96
C SER A 30 10.23 1.36 -9.69
N ASP A 31 11.38 1.36 -10.36
CA ASP A 31 12.36 2.45 -10.35
C ASP A 31 12.94 2.79 -8.96
N ILE A 32 12.81 1.89 -7.97
CA ILE A 32 13.30 2.13 -6.61
C ILE A 32 14.83 2.29 -6.52
N ASN A 33 15.55 1.77 -7.52
CA ASN A 33 17.02 1.87 -7.61
C ASN A 33 17.48 3.08 -8.45
N GLU A 34 16.56 3.92 -8.93
CA GLU A 34 16.85 5.07 -9.80
C GLU A 34 16.79 6.40 -9.03
N GLU A 35 17.18 6.39 -7.74
CA GLU A 35 17.19 7.57 -6.87
C GLU A 35 15.83 8.27 -6.75
N THR A 36 14.73 7.52 -6.85
CA THR A 36 13.34 8.03 -6.85
C THR A 36 12.77 8.30 -5.46
N VAL A 37 13.40 7.76 -4.41
CA VAL A 37 12.95 7.89 -3.01
C VAL A 37 14.12 8.12 -2.06
N GLU A 38 13.82 8.67 -0.89
CA GLU A 38 14.81 8.82 0.18
C GLU A 38 15.10 7.49 0.87
N TRP A 39 16.37 7.25 1.19
CA TRP A 39 16.86 6.08 1.92
C TRP A 39 17.44 6.52 3.27
N GLY A 40 17.23 5.71 4.31
CA GLY A 40 17.76 5.93 5.65
C GLY A 40 18.46 4.68 6.21
N PRO A 41 19.26 4.82 7.28
CA PRO A 41 19.85 3.67 7.96
C PRO A 41 18.76 2.81 8.63
N ASN A 42 18.98 1.50 8.67
CA ASN A 42 18.18 0.58 9.48
C ASN A 42 18.49 0.75 10.99
N PHE A 43 17.82 -0.02 11.84
CA PHE A 43 17.86 0.15 13.31
C PHE A 43 19.26 0.08 13.97
N ASP A 44 20.23 -0.59 13.35
CA ASP A 44 21.62 -0.72 13.83
C ASP A 44 22.66 -0.07 12.91
N GLU A 45 22.20 0.71 11.93
CA GLU A 45 23.01 1.44 10.94
C GLU A 45 23.91 0.55 10.05
N SER A 46 23.67 -0.76 10.02
CA SER A 46 24.45 -1.70 9.19
C SER A 46 24.01 -1.74 7.73
N LEU A 47 22.75 -1.36 7.46
CA LEU A 47 22.12 -1.36 6.14
C LEU A 47 21.34 -0.07 5.93
N VAL A 48 20.92 0.16 4.68
CA VAL A 48 19.98 1.22 4.33
C VAL A 48 18.66 0.63 3.84
N GLU A 49 17.56 1.31 4.14
CA GLU A 49 16.21 0.95 3.71
C GLU A 49 15.47 2.18 3.16
N PRO A 50 14.55 1.99 2.19
CA PRO A 50 13.77 3.09 1.65
C PRO A 50 12.77 3.58 2.69
N LEU A 51 12.67 4.90 2.89
CA LEU A 51 11.72 5.49 3.86
C LEU A 51 10.27 5.45 3.36
N VAL A 52 10.10 5.46 2.04
CA VAL A 52 8.84 5.29 1.31
C VAL A 52 9.08 4.45 0.06
N LEU A 53 8.03 3.83 -0.47
CA LEU A 53 8.10 3.15 -1.77
C LEU A 53 7.70 4.11 -2.90
N PRO A 54 8.25 3.95 -4.13
CA PRO A 54 7.85 4.75 -5.29
C PRO A 54 6.34 4.72 -5.57
N SER A 55 5.73 3.54 -5.43
CA SER A 55 4.27 3.32 -5.42
C SER A 55 3.50 3.94 -6.61
N SER A 56 3.52 3.27 -7.77
CA SER A 56 2.74 3.67 -8.98
C SER A 56 1.21 3.63 -8.80
N ILE A 57 0.71 3.15 -7.66
CA ILE A 57 -0.72 2.94 -7.38
C ILE A 57 -1.10 3.63 -6.07
N PRO A 58 -2.30 4.24 -5.94
CA PRO A 58 -2.79 4.83 -4.70
C PRO A 58 -3.16 3.75 -3.65
N ASN A 59 -2.16 3.01 -3.17
CA ASN A 59 -2.32 1.80 -2.36
C ASN A 59 -3.09 2.05 -1.05
N LEU A 60 -2.93 3.22 -0.44
CA LEU A 60 -3.64 3.57 0.80
C LEU A 60 -5.16 3.57 0.60
N LEU A 61 -5.65 4.08 -0.54
CA LEU A 61 -7.09 4.07 -0.86
C LEU A 61 -7.54 2.66 -1.25
N VAL A 62 -6.76 1.97 -2.08
CA VAL A 62 -7.13 0.68 -2.66
C VAL A 62 -7.21 -0.42 -1.61
N ASN A 63 -6.21 -0.52 -0.72
CA ASN A 63 -6.17 -1.57 0.31
C ASN A 63 -6.68 -1.09 1.68
N GLY A 64 -6.71 0.22 1.93
CA GLY A 64 -7.08 0.75 3.23
C GLY A 64 -6.02 0.52 4.31
N SER A 65 -6.37 0.82 5.54
CA SER A 65 -5.53 0.57 6.72
C SER A 65 -6.35 0.64 8.00
N THR A 66 -6.08 -0.27 8.93
CA THR A 66 -6.63 -0.24 10.29
C THR A 66 -5.48 -0.24 11.29
N GLY A 67 -5.46 0.74 12.20
CA GLY A 67 -4.38 0.88 13.17
C GLY A 67 -4.82 1.63 14.42
N ILE A 68 -4.27 1.24 15.57
CA ILE A 68 -4.53 1.89 16.87
C ILE A 68 -3.18 2.27 17.47
N ALA A 69 -2.98 3.55 17.71
CA ALA A 69 -1.78 4.09 18.36
C ALA A 69 -2.13 4.69 19.73
N VAL A 70 -1.20 5.43 20.34
CA VAL A 70 -1.44 6.10 21.61
C VAL A 70 -2.25 7.38 21.37
N GLY A 71 -3.51 7.39 21.79
CA GLY A 71 -4.39 8.56 21.70
C GLY A 71 -5.07 8.77 20.34
N MET A 72 -4.90 7.85 19.39
CA MET A 72 -5.55 7.92 18.08
C MET A 72 -5.76 6.53 17.46
N ALA A 73 -6.69 6.45 16.52
CA ALA A 73 -6.97 5.27 15.73
C ALA A 73 -7.29 5.67 14.28
N THR A 74 -7.02 4.76 13.34
CA THR A 74 -7.37 4.89 11.93
C THR A 74 -8.13 3.63 11.48
N ASN A 75 -9.12 3.82 10.61
CA ASN A 75 -9.83 2.74 9.94
C ASN A 75 -10.31 3.23 8.58
N MET A 76 -9.54 2.92 7.54
CA MET A 76 -9.82 3.27 6.15
C MET A 76 -10.22 1.99 5.38
N PRO A 77 -11.43 1.94 4.79
CA PRO A 77 -11.85 0.79 3.98
C PRO A 77 -11.12 0.75 2.63
N PRO A 78 -11.04 -0.44 2.00
CA PRO A 78 -10.53 -0.55 0.64
C PRO A 78 -11.51 0.06 -0.38
N HIS A 79 -10.96 0.61 -1.46
CA HIS A 79 -11.69 1.17 -2.59
C HIS A 79 -11.35 0.44 -3.89
N ASN A 80 -12.19 0.61 -4.92
CA ASN A 80 -11.90 0.07 -6.23
C ASN A 80 -10.67 0.75 -6.85
N LEU A 81 -9.77 -0.03 -7.45
CA LEU A 81 -8.55 0.50 -8.09
C LEU A 81 -8.86 1.46 -9.25
N GLY A 82 -9.84 1.13 -10.09
CA GLY A 82 -10.23 1.97 -11.23
C GLY A 82 -10.76 3.33 -10.76
N GLU A 83 -11.72 3.31 -9.83
CA GLU A 83 -12.30 4.54 -9.26
C GLU A 83 -11.25 5.40 -8.55
N ALA A 84 -10.32 4.78 -7.81
CA ALA A 84 -9.23 5.50 -7.16
C ALA A 84 -8.31 6.19 -8.19
N VAL A 85 -8.02 5.54 -9.32
CA VAL A 85 -7.24 6.13 -10.41
C VAL A 85 -8.02 7.24 -11.11
N ASP A 86 -9.32 7.04 -11.38
CA ASP A 86 -10.18 8.04 -11.99
C ASP A 86 -10.24 9.33 -11.15
N VAL A 87 -10.35 9.18 -9.82
CA VAL A 87 -10.29 10.31 -8.87
C VAL A 87 -8.92 11.01 -8.93
N CYS A 88 -7.81 10.27 -8.98
CA CYS A 88 -6.49 10.86 -9.13
C CYS A 88 -6.37 11.63 -10.45
N CYS A 89 -6.88 11.09 -11.56
CA CYS A 89 -6.87 11.76 -12.86
C CYS A 89 -7.75 13.02 -12.87
N ALA A 90 -8.95 12.96 -12.28
CA ALA A 90 -9.83 14.11 -12.16
C ALA A 90 -9.17 15.27 -11.38
N LEU A 91 -8.48 14.95 -10.27
CA LEU A 91 -7.74 15.95 -9.47
C LEU A 91 -6.47 16.47 -10.17
N LEU A 92 -5.88 15.70 -11.09
CA LEU A 92 -4.78 16.19 -11.93
C LEU A 92 -5.28 17.20 -12.97
N ASP A 93 -6.47 16.99 -13.51
CA ASP A 93 -7.11 17.88 -14.49
C ASP A 93 -7.67 19.15 -13.84
N ASP A 94 -8.30 19.01 -12.66
CA ASP A 94 -8.81 20.12 -11.85
C ASP A 94 -8.44 19.93 -10.37
N PRO A 95 -7.33 20.54 -9.91
CA PRO A 95 -6.88 20.46 -8.51
C PRO A 95 -7.84 21.09 -7.50
N ASP A 96 -8.78 21.94 -7.94
CA ASP A 96 -9.75 22.64 -7.08
C ASP A 96 -11.12 21.92 -7.08
N MET A 97 -11.22 20.74 -7.70
CA MET A 97 -12.46 19.95 -7.76
C MET A 97 -12.97 19.61 -6.35
N GLU A 98 -14.25 19.85 -6.12
CA GLU A 98 -14.87 19.66 -4.81
C GLU A 98 -15.27 18.19 -4.59
N LEU A 99 -15.33 17.77 -3.32
CA LEU A 99 -15.64 16.36 -2.97
C LEU A 99 -16.97 15.87 -3.57
N GLY A 100 -17.98 16.75 -3.67
CA GLY A 100 -19.28 16.39 -4.24
C GLY A 100 -19.21 16.03 -5.72
N GLU A 101 -18.23 16.57 -6.46
CA GLU A 101 -18.01 16.30 -7.87
C GLU A 101 -17.24 14.98 -8.05
N LEU A 102 -16.28 14.69 -7.17
CA LEU A 102 -15.55 13.41 -7.15
C LEU A 102 -16.43 12.21 -6.81
N MET A 103 -17.56 12.43 -6.12
CA MET A 103 -18.49 11.39 -5.70
C MET A 103 -19.70 11.21 -6.64
N ALA A 104 -19.82 12.01 -7.70
CA ALA A 104 -20.95 12.03 -8.62
C ALA A 104 -20.84 10.96 -9.71
#